data_AF-A0A9N9DW55-F1
#
_entry.id   AF-A0A9N9DW55-F1
#
_cell.length_a   1.000
_cell.length_b   1.000
_cell.length_c   1.000
_cell.angle_alpha   90.00
_cell.angle_beta   90.00
_cell.angle_gamma   90.00
#
_symmetry.space_group_name_H-M   'P 1'
#
loop_
_entity.id
_entity.type
_entity.pdbx_description
1 polymer ?
#
loop_
_entity_poly.entity_id
_entity_poly.type
_entity_poly.pdbx_seq_one_letter_code
_entity_poly.pdbx_strand_id
1 'polypeptide(L)'
;THYRRNLYKNRLEVYELVTPEDPIPSFLTIRNAIELSATAWNSVTEATIKSSWFRTGILPSEASDDYKFTDGEIEDKLADLIYQMPQISNSLTAIEYIQIDDQALSGEQITDKEIIQFVNGEEAQEPENNEELELPVKVSDALEGLTKVIKYLQQNDL
;
A
#
# COMPACT_ATOMS: atom_id res chain seq x y z
N THR A 1 -20.00 5.17 -23.07
CA THR A 1 -20.32 4.74 -21.69
C THR A 1 -21.09 5.84 -20.97
N HIS A 2 -22.33 5.54 -20.56
CA HIS A 2 -23.25 6.41 -19.82
C HIS A 2 -22.58 7.13 -18.62
N TYR A 3 -21.65 6.42 -17.96
CA TYR A 3 -20.85 6.90 -16.84
C TYR A 3 -20.03 8.17 -17.15
N ARG A 4 -19.28 8.22 -18.27
CA ARG A 4 -18.48 9.42 -18.62
C ARG A 4 -19.37 10.65 -18.78
N ARG A 5 -20.55 10.49 -19.39
CA ARG A 5 -21.50 11.59 -19.59
C ARG A 5 -22.03 12.11 -18.25
N ASN A 6 -22.38 11.22 -17.31
CA ASN A 6 -22.82 11.62 -15.98
C ASN A 6 -21.71 12.28 -15.16
N LEU A 7 -20.47 11.80 -15.26
CA LEU A 7 -19.32 12.41 -14.59
C LEU A 7 -19.12 13.86 -15.07
N TYR A 8 -19.17 14.12 -16.38
CA TYR A 8 -19.03 15.48 -16.90
C TYR A 8 -20.18 16.39 -16.50
N LYS A 9 -21.43 15.89 -16.50
CA LYS A 9 -22.58 16.67 -16.02
C LYS A 9 -22.46 17.04 -14.55
N ASN A 10 -22.15 16.07 -13.69
CA ASN A 10 -21.99 16.29 -12.26
C ASN A 10 -20.87 17.31 -11.97
N ARG A 11 -19.74 17.22 -12.69
CA ARG A 11 -18.67 18.23 -12.56
C ARG A 11 -19.13 19.62 -13.00
N LEU A 12 -19.88 19.73 -14.10
CA LEU A 12 -20.39 21.03 -14.58
C LEU A 12 -21.34 21.68 -13.58
N GLU A 13 -22.27 20.89 -13.03
CA GLU A 13 -23.22 21.32 -11.99
C GLU A 13 -22.47 21.79 -10.74
N VAL A 14 -21.42 21.08 -10.33
CA VAL A 14 -20.56 21.50 -9.20
C VAL A 14 -19.89 22.84 -9.48
N TYR A 15 -19.36 23.06 -10.69
CA TYR A 15 -18.73 24.34 -11.07
C TYR A 15 -19.73 25.50 -11.13
N GLU A 16 -20.99 25.27 -11.54
CA GLU A 16 -22.04 26.29 -11.57
C GLU A 16 -22.49 26.71 -10.16
N LEU A 17 -22.34 25.82 -9.16
CA LEU A 17 -22.62 26.09 -7.75
C LEU A 17 -21.46 26.82 -7.05
N VAL A 18 -20.28 26.94 -7.69
CA VAL A 18 -19.15 27.71 -7.16
C VAL A 18 -19.42 29.21 -7.34
N THR A 19 -19.90 29.85 -6.27
CA THR A 19 -19.94 31.30 -6.17
C THR A 19 -18.54 31.88 -5.91
N PRO A 20 -18.27 33.16 -6.26
CA PRO A 20 -16.98 33.81 -5.99
C PRO A 20 -16.53 33.80 -4.52
N GLU A 21 -17.46 33.52 -3.59
CA GLU A 21 -17.20 33.41 -2.15
C GLU A 21 -16.66 32.04 -1.71
N ASP A 22 -16.81 31.00 -2.54
CA ASP A 22 -16.23 29.67 -2.33
C ASP A 22 -15.17 29.43 -3.40
N PRO A 23 -13.92 29.86 -3.21
CA PRO A 23 -12.87 29.66 -4.21
C PRO A 23 -12.68 28.16 -4.49
N ILE A 24 -12.51 27.83 -5.76
CA ILE A 24 -12.09 26.50 -6.22
C ILE A 24 -10.92 26.05 -5.31
N PRO A 25 -11.00 24.87 -4.67
CA PRO A 25 -9.90 24.37 -3.88
C PRO A 25 -8.62 24.43 -4.72
N SER A 26 -7.56 25.01 -4.14
CA SER A 26 -6.26 25.11 -4.81
C SER A 26 -5.94 23.77 -5.48
N PHE A 27 -5.53 23.83 -6.75
CA PHE A 27 -5.16 22.65 -7.52
C PHE A 27 -4.31 21.73 -6.64
N LEU A 28 -4.75 20.49 -6.42
CA LEU A 28 -4.03 19.53 -5.61
C LEU A 28 -2.73 19.19 -6.35
N THR A 29 -1.65 19.88 -6.00
CA THR A 29 -0.30 19.62 -6.51
C THR A 29 0.22 18.28 -5.99
N ILE A 30 1.25 17.73 -6.63
CA ILE A 30 1.91 16.51 -6.13
C ILE A 30 2.46 16.79 -4.74
N ARG A 31 3.00 17.99 -4.53
CA ARG A 31 3.44 18.46 -3.22
C ARG A 31 2.30 18.46 -2.19
N ASN A 32 1.13 19.02 -2.52
CA ASN A 32 -0.02 19.02 -1.63
C ASN A 32 -0.45 17.58 -1.28
N ALA A 33 -0.42 16.66 -2.24
CA ALA A 33 -0.74 15.25 -1.99
C ALA A 33 0.27 14.58 -1.04
N ILE A 34 1.58 14.86 -1.20
CA ILE A 34 2.63 14.36 -0.30
C ILE A 34 2.43 14.92 1.11
N GLU A 35 2.26 16.24 1.23
CA GLU A 35 2.08 16.91 2.52
C GLU A 35 0.80 16.42 3.22
N LEU A 36 -0.32 16.30 2.50
CA LEU A 36 -1.57 15.77 3.04
C LEU A 36 -1.44 14.31 3.48
N SER A 37 -0.74 13.47 2.70
CA SER A 37 -0.51 12.07 3.06
C SER A 37 0.35 11.96 4.32
N ALA A 38 1.41 12.77 4.42
CA ALA A 38 2.26 12.82 5.61
C ALA A 38 1.49 13.32 6.85
N THR A 39 0.70 14.38 6.70
CA THR A 39 -0.16 14.89 7.79
C THR A 39 -1.20 13.86 8.20
N ALA A 40 -1.86 13.20 7.24
CA ALA A 40 -2.82 12.15 7.51
C ALA A 40 -2.17 10.98 8.26
N TRP A 41 -1.00 10.52 7.81
CA TRP A 41 -0.25 9.47 8.48
C TRP A 41 0.14 9.84 9.92
N ASN A 42 0.65 11.06 10.13
CA ASN A 42 1.00 11.54 11.47
C ASN A 42 -0.21 11.71 12.40
N SER A 43 -1.42 11.80 11.86
CA SER A 43 -2.66 11.83 12.64
C SER A 43 -3.21 10.43 12.99
N VAL A 44 -2.64 9.37 12.41
CA VAL A 44 -3.01 7.99 12.74
C VAL A 44 -2.56 7.70 14.17
N THR A 45 -3.54 7.41 15.02
CA THR A 45 -3.28 6.96 16.39
C THR A 45 -3.38 5.44 16.47
N GLU A 46 -2.85 4.87 17.54
CA GLU A 46 -3.02 3.45 17.86
C GLU A 46 -4.50 3.04 17.88
N ALA A 47 -5.37 3.88 18.46
CA ALA A 47 -6.82 3.68 18.44
C ALA A 47 -7.40 3.67 17.01
N THR A 48 -6.86 4.49 16.10
CA THR A 48 -7.24 4.49 14.68
C THR A 48 -6.90 3.15 14.02
N ILE A 49 -5.71 2.62 14.29
CA ILE A 49 -5.26 1.32 13.77
C ILE A 49 -6.15 0.20 14.31
N LYS A 50 -6.37 0.17 15.62
CA LYS A 50 -7.22 -0.82 16.32
C LYS A 50 -8.66 -0.81 15.80
N SER A 51 -9.25 0.37 15.67
CA SER A 51 -10.60 0.55 15.09
C SER A 51 -10.68 0.07 13.63
N SER A 52 -9.60 0.24 12.86
CA SER A 52 -9.53 -0.23 11.46
C SER A 52 -9.53 -1.76 11.38
N TRP A 53 -8.75 -2.45 12.20
CA TRP A 53 -8.75 -3.92 12.29
C TRP A 53 -10.10 -4.49 12.71
N PHE A 54 -10.79 -3.80 13.62
CA PHE A 54 -12.15 -4.18 14.04
C PHE A 54 -13.17 -3.98 12.90
N ARG A 55 -13.19 -2.79 12.28
CA ARG A 55 -14.15 -2.43 11.22
C ARG A 55 -13.99 -3.23 9.94
N THR A 56 -12.77 -3.68 9.64
CA THR A 56 -12.49 -4.54 8.48
C THR A 56 -12.95 -5.98 8.68
N GLY A 57 -13.37 -6.35 9.90
CA GLY A 57 -13.79 -7.72 10.24
C GLY A 57 -12.63 -8.71 10.31
N ILE A 58 -11.39 -8.22 10.30
CA ILE A 58 -10.18 -9.05 10.43
C ILE A 58 -10.07 -9.59 11.85
N LEU A 59 -10.35 -8.73 12.85
CA LEU A 59 -10.53 -9.21 14.22
C LEU A 59 -11.86 -9.94 14.34
N PRO A 60 -11.90 -11.14 14.93
CA PRO A 60 -13.14 -11.85 15.18
C PRO A 60 -14.05 -11.01 16.08
N SER A 61 -15.12 -10.50 15.48
CA SER A 61 -16.16 -9.74 16.18
C SER A 61 -16.98 -10.72 17.01
N GLU A 62 -16.81 -10.68 18.33
CA GLU A 62 -17.74 -11.35 19.24
C GLU A 62 -19.00 -10.50 19.31
N ALA A 63 -19.90 -10.79 18.37
CA ALA A 63 -21.27 -10.31 18.20
C ALA A 63 -21.76 -9.31 19.27
N SER A 64 -21.34 -8.06 19.15
CA SER A 64 -22.07 -6.87 19.64
C SER A 64 -21.34 -5.60 19.20
N ASP A 65 -22.10 -4.65 18.69
CA ASP A 65 -21.60 -3.34 18.21
C ASP A 65 -21.02 -2.45 19.33
N ASP A 66 -21.03 -2.91 20.59
CA ASP A 66 -20.68 -2.12 21.78
C ASP A 66 -19.50 -2.72 22.58
N TYR A 67 -18.98 -3.89 22.19
CA TYR A 67 -17.79 -4.47 22.84
C TYR A 67 -16.52 -3.87 22.25
N LYS A 68 -15.94 -2.92 22.99
CA LYS A 68 -14.60 -2.41 22.73
C LYS A 68 -13.59 -3.33 23.42
N PHE A 69 -12.85 -4.09 22.63
CA PHE A 69 -11.68 -4.81 23.11
C PHE A 69 -10.72 -3.84 23.81
N THR A 70 -10.17 -4.26 24.95
CA THR A 70 -9.04 -3.60 25.57
C THR A 70 -7.79 -3.79 24.71
N ASP A 71 -6.78 -2.95 24.93
CA ASP A 71 -5.54 -2.99 24.15
C ASP A 71 -4.87 -4.36 24.14
N GLY A 72 -4.78 -5.02 25.30
CA GLY A 72 -4.19 -6.35 25.42
C GLY A 72 -5.00 -7.42 24.69
N GLU A 73 -6.34 -7.34 24.73
CA GLU A 73 -7.21 -8.29 24.03
C GLU A 73 -7.09 -8.19 22.50
N ILE A 74 -6.81 -6.99 21.96
CA ILE A 74 -6.57 -6.83 20.51
C ILE A 74 -5.24 -7.45 20.12
N GLU A 75 -4.19 -7.23 20.92
CA GLU A 75 -2.86 -7.80 20.67
C GLU A 75 -2.89 -9.33 20.72
N ASP A 76 -3.53 -9.91 21.74
CA ASP A 76 -3.70 -11.35 21.87
C ASP A 76 -4.48 -11.94 20.69
N LYS A 77 -5.57 -11.30 20.27
CA LYS A 77 -6.37 -11.75 19.11
C LYS A 77 -5.59 -11.65 17.80
N LEU A 78 -4.77 -10.63 17.62
CA LEU A 78 -3.88 -10.53 16.45
C LEU A 78 -2.83 -11.63 16.45
N ALA A 79 -2.23 -11.92 17.61
CA ALA A 79 -1.26 -13.00 17.76
C ALA A 79 -1.90 -14.38 17.47
N ASP A 80 -3.12 -14.60 17.96
CA ASP A 80 -3.89 -15.82 17.70
C ASP A 80 -4.24 -15.96 16.21
N LEU A 81 -4.62 -14.88 15.53
CA LEU A 81 -4.85 -14.88 14.09
C LEU A 81 -3.57 -15.20 13.32
N ILE A 82 -2.44 -14.61 13.71
CA ILE A 82 -1.14 -14.89 13.11
C ILE A 82 -0.77 -16.37 13.28
N TYR A 83 -1.02 -16.95 14.45
CA TYR A 83 -0.76 -18.35 14.74
C TYR A 83 -1.71 -19.29 13.97
N GLN A 84 -2.96 -18.87 13.76
CA GLN A 84 -3.97 -19.62 13.00
C GLN A 84 -3.82 -19.52 11.49
N MET A 85 -3.05 -18.56 10.97
CA MET A 85 -2.73 -18.54 9.55
C MET A 85 -2.08 -19.89 9.20
N PRO A 86 -2.53 -20.57 8.13
CA PRO A 86 -1.92 -21.83 7.72
C PRO A 86 -0.42 -21.58 7.62
N GLN A 87 0.39 -22.43 8.26
CA GLN A 87 1.85 -22.34 8.21
C GLN A 87 2.24 -22.18 6.75
N ILE A 88 2.53 -20.94 6.35
CA ILE A 88 2.87 -20.63 4.96
C ILE A 88 4.24 -21.27 4.82
N SER A 89 4.26 -22.48 4.28
CA SER A 89 5.48 -23.14 3.89
C SER A 89 6.05 -22.22 2.80
N ASN A 90 7.16 -21.55 3.10
CA ASN A 90 7.72 -20.43 2.35
C ASN A 90 7.04 -19.07 2.63
N SER A 91 6.91 -18.70 3.92
CA SER A 91 6.51 -17.34 4.29
C SER A 91 7.57 -16.35 3.81
N LEU A 92 7.20 -15.49 2.87
CA LEU A 92 8.04 -14.39 2.41
C LEU A 92 8.30 -13.45 3.60
N THR A 93 9.56 -13.13 3.88
CA THR A 93 9.90 -12.09 4.84
C THR A 93 9.40 -10.73 4.32
N ALA A 94 9.20 -9.77 5.23
CA ALA A 94 8.76 -8.43 4.84
C ALA A 94 9.73 -7.76 3.84
N ILE A 95 11.03 -8.07 3.93
CA ILE A 95 12.05 -7.57 3.00
C ILE A 95 11.88 -8.21 1.64
N GLU A 96 11.75 -9.53 1.58
CA GLU A 96 11.53 -10.26 0.32
C GLU A 96 10.21 -9.83 -0.36
N TYR A 97 9.15 -9.56 0.41
CA TYR A 97 7.89 -9.02 -0.13
C TYR A 97 8.05 -7.64 -0.75
N ILE A 98 8.81 -6.75 -0.11
CA ILE A 98 9.07 -5.40 -0.63
C ILE A 98 9.92 -5.48 -1.91
N GLN A 99 10.82 -6.45 -2.00
CA GLN A 99 11.78 -6.61 -3.10
C GLN A 99 11.27 -7.51 -4.24
N ILE A 100 10.08 -8.12 -4.12
CA ILE A 100 9.56 -9.06 -5.12
C ILE A 100 9.40 -8.40 -6.49
N ASP A 101 9.01 -7.13 -6.52
CA ASP A 101 8.83 -6.35 -7.75
C ASP A 101 10.19 -5.93 -8.36
N ASP A 102 11.21 -5.75 -7.53
CA ASP A 102 12.58 -5.46 -7.98
C ASP A 102 13.21 -6.70 -8.64
N GLN A 103 12.91 -7.90 -8.13
CA GLN A 103 13.32 -9.18 -8.73
C GLN A 103 12.54 -9.51 -9.99
N ALA A 104 11.26 -9.13 -10.08
CA ALA A 104 10.43 -9.35 -11.28
C ALA A 104 10.92 -8.57 -12.52
N LEU A 105 11.76 -7.54 -12.33
CA LEU A 105 12.41 -6.80 -13.42
C LEU A 105 13.59 -7.55 -14.05
N SER A 106 14.26 -8.45 -13.30
CA SER A 106 15.28 -9.36 -13.84
C SER A 106 14.62 -10.67 -14.24
N GLY A 107 14.12 -10.70 -15.48
CA GLY A 107 13.17 -11.69 -15.93
C GLY A 107 13.70 -13.10 -16.13
N GLU A 108 12.97 -14.06 -15.57
CA GLU A 108 12.62 -15.29 -16.26
C GLU A 108 11.09 -15.47 -16.10
N GLN A 109 10.35 -15.32 -17.20
CA GLN A 109 8.90 -15.61 -17.17
C GLN A 109 8.71 -17.11 -16.98
N ILE A 110 7.92 -17.51 -15.99
CA ILE A 110 7.54 -18.91 -15.79
C ILE A 110 6.96 -19.48 -17.09
N THR A 111 7.51 -20.59 -17.56
CA THR A 111 7.09 -21.23 -18.80
C THR A 111 5.82 -22.04 -18.59
N ASP A 112 5.02 -22.25 -19.65
CA ASP A 112 3.80 -23.06 -19.59
C ASP A 112 4.05 -24.46 -19.00
N LYS A 113 5.24 -25.03 -19.24
CA LYS A 113 5.63 -26.34 -18.72
C LYS A 113 5.83 -26.31 -17.20
N GLU A 114 6.46 -25.27 -16.68
CA GLU A 114 6.68 -25.06 -15.24
C GLU A 114 5.36 -24.75 -14.53
N ILE A 115 4.46 -23.97 -15.16
CA ILE A 115 3.10 -23.75 -14.65
C ILE A 115 2.36 -25.09 -14.51
N ILE A 116 2.44 -25.96 -15.53
CA ILE A 116 1.78 -27.28 -15.50
C ILE A 116 2.41 -28.18 -14.41
N GLN A 117 3.73 -28.15 -14.21
CA GLN A 117 4.39 -28.90 -13.14
C GLN A 117 3.99 -28.40 -11.74
N PHE A 118 3.92 -27.08 -11.56
CA PHE A 118 3.48 -26.46 -10.30
C PHE A 118 2.03 -26.84 -9.96
N VAL A 119 1.12 -26.77 -10.95
CA VAL A 119 -0.29 -27.17 -10.76
C VAL A 119 -0.43 -28.65 -10.42
N ASN A 120 0.48 -29.50 -10.89
CA ASN A 120 0.47 -30.93 -10.63
C ASN A 120 1.21 -31.33 -9.33
N GLY A 121 1.81 -30.38 -8.61
CA GLY A 121 2.50 -30.62 -7.33
C GLY A 121 3.88 -31.28 -7.48
N GLU A 122 4.51 -31.18 -8.64
CA GLU A 122 5.90 -31.58 -8.84
C GLU A 122 6.80 -30.39 -8.49
N GLU A 123 7.48 -30.41 -7.33
CA GLU A 123 8.42 -29.36 -6.95
C GLU A 123 9.60 -29.32 -7.94
N ALA A 124 9.67 -28.26 -8.74
CA ALA A 124 10.85 -27.95 -9.55
C ALA A 124 11.94 -27.42 -8.61
N GLN A 125 13.16 -27.96 -8.73
CA GLN A 125 14.31 -27.41 -8.03
C GLN A 125 14.63 -26.02 -8.61
N GLU A 126 14.69 -25.01 -7.75
CA GLU A 126 15.07 -23.66 -8.15
C GLU A 126 16.50 -23.65 -8.72
N PRO A 127 16.74 -23.00 -9.86
CA PRO A 127 18.10 -22.78 -10.34
C PRO A 127 18.85 -21.86 -9.36
N GLU A 128 20.09 -22.21 -9.01
CA GLU A 128 20.99 -21.30 -8.29
C GLU A 128 21.20 -20.04 -9.13
N ASN A 129 20.58 -18.93 -8.71
CA ASN A 129 20.77 -17.63 -9.33
C ASN A 129 22.20 -17.13 -9.03
N ASN A 130 23.00 -16.99 -10.08
CA ASN A 130 24.37 -16.48 -10.02
C ASN A 130 24.46 -15.05 -10.58
N GLU A 131 23.48 -14.21 -10.23
CA GLU A 131 23.47 -12.80 -10.60
C GLU A 131 24.38 -11.98 -9.69
N GLU A 132 25.23 -11.18 -10.33
CA GLU A 132 26.09 -10.19 -9.69
C GLU A 132 25.20 -9.11 -9.05
N LEU A 133 24.96 -9.25 -7.74
CA LEU A 133 24.10 -8.37 -6.95
C LEU A 133 24.47 -6.90 -7.17
N GLU A 134 23.59 -6.12 -7.81
CA GLU A 134 23.71 -4.68 -7.79
C GLU A 134 23.71 -4.19 -6.34
N LEU A 135 24.72 -3.40 -6.00
CA LEU A 135 24.92 -2.95 -4.63
C LEU A 135 23.69 -2.15 -4.18
N PRO A 136 23.08 -2.47 -3.04
CA PRO A 136 21.90 -1.77 -2.56
C PRO A 136 22.19 -0.27 -2.44
N VAL A 137 21.27 0.55 -2.96
CA VAL A 137 21.36 2.01 -2.89
C VAL A 137 21.50 2.42 -1.43
N LYS A 138 22.52 3.22 -1.12
CA LYS A 138 22.74 3.69 0.24
C LYS A 138 21.59 4.61 0.64
N VAL A 139 21.15 4.49 1.89
CA VAL A 139 20.10 5.36 2.46
C VAL A 139 20.44 6.85 2.30
N SER A 140 21.72 7.22 2.38
CA SER A 140 22.19 8.59 2.12
C SER A 140 21.83 9.09 0.73
N ASP A 141 21.99 8.23 -0.27
CA ASP A 141 21.86 8.58 -1.69
C ASP A 141 20.37 8.69 -2.03
N ALA A 142 19.54 7.82 -1.45
CA ALA A 142 18.08 7.90 -1.51
C ALA A 142 17.55 9.20 -0.87
N LEU A 143 18.05 9.56 0.32
CA LEU A 143 17.68 10.80 1.01
C LEU A 143 18.12 12.05 0.22
N GLU A 144 19.30 12.02 -0.39
CA GLU A 144 19.77 13.10 -1.24
C GLU A 144 18.89 13.24 -2.50
N GLY A 145 18.52 12.12 -3.11
CA GLY A 145 17.58 12.06 -4.23
C GLY A 145 16.22 12.67 -3.88
N LEU A 146 15.61 12.25 -2.77
CA LEU A 146 14.36 12.82 -2.27
C LEU A 146 14.46 14.32 -2.01
N THR A 147 15.58 14.76 -1.40
CA THR A 147 15.83 16.19 -1.15
C THR A 147 15.89 16.98 -2.46
N LYS A 148 16.52 16.44 -3.51
CA LYS A 148 16.58 17.05 -4.84
C LYS A 148 15.19 17.14 -5.47
N VAL A 149 14.37 16.09 -5.36
CA VAL A 149 12.99 16.09 -5.86
C VAL A 149 12.15 17.15 -5.14
N ILE A 150 12.22 17.22 -3.81
CA ILE A 150 11.50 18.25 -3.03
C ILE A 150 11.91 19.66 -3.47
N LYS A 151 13.22 19.91 -3.63
CA LYS A 151 13.72 21.21 -4.11
C LYS A 151 13.22 21.53 -5.52
N TYR A 152 13.19 20.55 -6.41
CA TYR A 152 12.67 20.73 -7.77
C TYR A 152 11.19 21.12 -7.74
N LEU A 153 10.37 20.45 -6.94
CA LEU A 153 8.94 20.78 -6.80
C LEU A 153 8.74 22.20 -6.25
N GLN A 154 9.53 22.61 -5.24
CA GLN A 154 9.50 23.96 -4.68
C GLN A 154 9.87 25.06 -5.69
N GLN A 155 10.78 24.77 -6.62
CA GLN A 155 11.24 25.73 -7.62
C GLN A 155 10.27 25.89 -8.80
N ASN A 156 9.42 24.89 -9.06
CA ASN A 156 8.55 24.86 -10.23
C ASN A 156 7.05 25.05 -9.89
N ASP A 157 6.71 25.31 -8.63
CA ASP A 157 5.30 25.46 -8.16
C ASP A 157 4.40 24.27 -8.60
N LEU A 158 4.93 23.04 -8.48
CA LEU A 158 4.31 21.77 -8.90
C LEU A 158 3.71 20.92 -7.77
#